data_AF-A0A1M4E2S5-F1
#
_entry.id   AF-A0A1M4E2S5-F1
#
_cell.length_a   1.000
_cell.length_b   1.000
_cell.length_c   1.000
_cell.angle_alpha   90.00
_cell.angle_beta   90.00
_cell.angle_gamma   90.00
#
_symmetry.space_group_name_H-M   'P 1'
#
loop_
_entity.id
_entity.type
_entity.pdbx_description
1 polymer ?
#
loop_
_entity_poly.entity_id
_entity_poly.type
_entity_poly.pdbx_seq_one_letter_code
_entity_poly.pdbx_strand_id
1 'polypeptide(L)' 'MHPEDLGKVIGRGGRTAKALRTVVNALADGKYVRVDLLDLHEAVR' A
#
# COMPACT_ATOMS: atom_id res chain seq x y z
N MET A 1 14.60 7.08 -1.08
CA MET A 1 13.92 5.78 -1.19
C MET A 1 14.46 5.12 -2.44
N HIS A 2 14.82 3.84 -2.36
CA HIS A 2 15.38 3.10 -3.47
C HIS A 2 14.31 2.21 -4.16
N PRO A 3 14.43 1.91 -5.46
CA PRO A 3 13.44 1.11 -6.20
C PRO A 3 13.10 -0.25 -5.57
N GLU A 4 14.05 -0.86 -4.83
CA GLU A 4 13.84 -2.12 -4.13
C GLU A 4 12.94 -2.02 -2.88
N ASP A 5 12.62 -0.82 -2.41
CA ASP A 5 11.84 -0.63 -1.19
C ASP A 5 10.36 -1.01 -1.37
N LEU A 6 9.83 -0.89 -2.59
CA LEU A 6 8.44 -1.27 -2.88
C LEU A 6 8.19 -2.76 -2.60
N GLY A 7 9.13 -3.63 -2.97
CA GLY A 7 9.05 -5.06 -2.68
C GLY A 7 9.04 -5.37 -1.18
N LYS A 8 9.82 -4.60 -0.39
CA LYS A 8 9.84 -4.72 1.08
C LYS A 8 8.51 -4.27 1.70
N VAL A 9 7.93 -3.17 1.22
CA VAL A 9 6.66 -2.63 1.72
C VAL A 9 5.47 -3.52 1.36
N ILE A 10 5.43 -4.06 0.13
CA ILE A 10 4.37 -4.99 -0.29
C ILE A 10 4.43 -6.29 0.54
N GLY A 11 5.65 -6.76 0.83
CA GLY A 11 5.91 -7.98 1.57
C GLY A 11 5.67 -9.25 0.73
N ARG A 12 6.13 -10.40 1.23
CA ARG A 12 6.04 -11.69 0.53
C ARG A 12 4.59 -12.04 0.19
N GLY A 13 4.30 -12.23 -1.10
CA GLY A 13 2.95 -12.54 -1.59
C GLY A 13 1.92 -11.44 -1.31
N GLY A 14 2.36 -10.19 -1.06
CA GLY A 14 1.47 -9.08 -0.76
C GLY A 14 0.86 -9.08 0.64
N ARG A 15 1.38 -9.90 1.57
CA ARG A 15 0.80 -10.03 2.93
C ARG A 15 0.77 -8.70 3.70
N THR A 16 1.83 -7.91 3.63
CA THR A 16 1.89 -6.61 4.31
C THR A 16 0.89 -5.63 3.68
N ALA A 17 0.86 -5.56 2.36
CA ALA A 17 -0.11 -4.72 1.64
C ALA A 17 -1.57 -5.14 1.93
N LYS A 18 -1.85 -6.45 2.09
CA LYS A 18 -3.18 -6.94 2.47
C LYS A 18 -3.57 -6.50 3.88
N ALA A 19 -2.67 -6.68 4.86
CA ALA A 19 -2.92 -6.28 6.24
C ALA A 19 -3.19 -4.77 6.36
N LEU A 20 -2.39 -3.95 5.66
CA LEU A 20 -2.59 -2.49 5.63
C LEU A 20 -3.97 -2.11 5.09
N ARG A 21 -4.39 -2.70 3.96
CA ARG A 21 -5.72 -2.46 3.39
C ARG A 21 -6.85 -2.84 4.35
N THR A 22 -6.71 -3.95 5.07
CA THR A 22 -7.69 -4.37 6.08
C THR A 22 -7.84 -3.33 7.19
N VAL A 23 -6.72 -2.83 7.73
CA VAL A 23 -6.74 -1.82 8.79
C VAL A 23 -7.36 -0.53 8.29
N VAL A 24 -6.94 -0.03 7.12
CA VAL A 24 -7.50 1.22 6.55
C VAL A 24 -9.00 1.09 6.31
N ASN A 25 -9.46 -0.03 5.74
CA ASN A 25 -10.89 -0.25 5.48
C ASN A 25 -11.70 -0.36 6.77
N ALA A 26 -11.15 -0.96 7.84
CA ALA A 26 -11.80 -1.02 9.14
C ALA A 26 -11.97 0.38 9.77
N LEU A 27 -11.02 1.28 9.51
CA LEU A 27 -11.05 2.66 10.01
C LEU A 27 -11.86 3.62 9.13
N ALA A 28 -12.19 3.23 7.90
CA ALA A 28 -12.84 4.10 6.91
C ALA A 28 -14.33 4.37 7.20
N ASP A 29 -14.94 3.72 8.21
CA ASP A 29 -16.32 3.94 8.65
C ASP A 29 -17.34 3.92 7.49
N GLY A 30 -17.29 2.85 6.69
CA GLY A 30 -18.17 2.66 5.54
C GLY A 30 -17.82 3.48 4.29
N LYS A 31 -16.82 4.36 4.34
CA LYS A 31 -16.35 5.10 3.17
C LYS A 31 -15.51 4.20 2.27
N TYR A 32 -15.73 4.33 0.97
CA TYR A 32 -14.89 3.65 -0.01
C TYR A 32 -13.51 4.32 -0.07
N VAL A 33 -12.47 3.58 0.32
CA VAL A 33 -11.08 4.03 0.30
C VAL A 33 -10.26 3.09 -0.58
N ARG A 34 -9.57 3.66 -1.57
CA ARG A 34 -8.61 2.93 -2.41
C ARG A 34 -7.20 3.19 -1.88
N VAL A 35 -6.45 2.11 -1.65
CA VAL A 35 -5.05 2.17 -1.19
C VAL A 35 -4.15 1.57 -2.26
N ASP A 36 -3.41 2.45 -2.92
CA ASP A 36 -2.37 2.12 -3.88
C ASP A 36 -0.99 2.26 -3.22
N LEU A 37 -0.09 1.31 -3.49
CA LEU A 37 1.31 1.39 -3.08
C LEU A 37 2.12 1.77 -4.31
N LEU A 38 2.67 2.97 -4.32
CA LEU A 38 3.39 3.55 -5.44
C LEU A 38 4.84 3.80 -5.05
N ASP A 39 5.76 3.67 -6.01
CA ASP A 39 7.08 4.28 -5.86
C ASP A 39 6.93 5.80 -6.01
N LEU A 40 7.50 6.57 -5.09
CA LEU A 40 7.46 8.03 -5.09
C LEU A 40 8.03 8.62 -6.40
N HIS A 41 8.94 7.92 -7.07
CA HIS A 41 9.48 8.36 -8.34
C HIS A 41 8.58 8.03 -9.55
N GLU A 42 7.66 7.08 -9.42
CA GLU A 42 6.59 6.84 -10.41
C GLU A 42 5.42 7.80 -10.22
N ALA A 43 5.07 8.12 -8.98
CA ALA A 43 3.88 8.91 -8.66
C ALA A 43 3.95 10.40 -9.07
N VAL A 44 5.14 10.90 -9.43
CA VAL A 44 5.39 12.31 -9.80
C VAL A 44 5.62 12.47 -11.31
N ARG A 45 5.50 11.39 -12.10
CA ARG A 45 5.41 11.45 -13.57
C ARG A 45 3.96 11.47 -14.02
#